data_AF-A0AB38SS28-F1
#
_entry.id   AF-A0AB38SS28-F1
#
_cell.length_a   1.000
_cell.length_b   1.000
_cell.length_c   1.000
_cell.angle_alpha   90.00
_cell.angle_beta   90.00
_cell.angle_gamma   90.00
#
_symmetry.space_group_name_H-M   'P 1'
#
loop_
_entity.id
_entity.type
_entity.pdbx_description
1 polymer ?
#
loop_
_entity_poly.entity_id
_entity_poly.type
_entity_poly.pdbx_seq_one_letter_code
_entity_poly.pdbx_strand_id
1 'polypeptide(L)' 'MGRHNSLFSGSDGGAESSAILASLVNTAKLHELDPQAYLNDVLERIISGRTKSHQLHELLAWNWKAARERVVQAAA' A
#
# COMPACT_ATOMS: atom_id res chain seq x y z
N MET A 1 17.38 21.64 -16.17
CA MET A 1 16.97 20.66 -17.20
C MET A 1 16.26 19.49 -16.51
N GLY A 2 14.97 19.65 -16.17
CA GLY A 2 14.16 18.68 -15.42
C GLY A 2 13.43 17.70 -16.33
N ARG A 3 14.11 16.63 -16.75
CA ARG A 3 13.70 15.76 -17.86
C ARG A 3 13.15 14.39 -17.44
N HIS A 4 12.48 14.26 -16.29
CA HIS A 4 12.13 12.91 -15.81
C HIS A 4 10.84 12.72 -15.01
N ASN A 5 9.83 13.58 -15.15
CA ASN A 5 8.50 13.30 -14.56
C ASN A 5 7.31 13.65 -15.46
N SER A 6 7.49 13.59 -16.78
CA SER A 6 6.46 14.00 -17.75
C SER A 6 5.63 12.83 -18.30
N LEU A 7 5.25 11.85 -17.48
CA LEU A 7 4.43 10.69 -17.92
C LEU A 7 2.98 10.70 -17.42
N PHE A 8 2.52 11.75 -16.72
CA PHE A 8 1.12 11.88 -16.27
C PHE A 8 0.43 13.17 -16.75
N SER A 9 0.93 13.79 -17.81
CA SER A 9 0.28 14.94 -18.45
C SER A 9 -0.83 14.46 -19.39
N GLY A 10 -2.02 14.17 -18.86
CA GLY A 10 -3.19 13.87 -19.70
C GLY A 10 -4.53 13.74 -18.99
N SER A 11 -4.57 13.35 -17.71
CA SER A 11 -5.79 13.42 -16.90
C SER A 11 -5.45 13.65 -15.43
N ASP A 12 -6.23 14.50 -14.77
CA ASP A 12 -6.08 14.84 -13.35
C ASP A 12 -6.06 13.56 -12.47
N GLY A 13 -6.87 12.55 -12.85
CA GLY A 13 -6.94 11.26 -12.16
C GLY A 13 -5.69 10.39 -12.25
N GLY A 14 -4.87 10.52 -13.30
CA GLY A 14 -3.62 9.77 -13.43
C GLY A 14 -2.52 10.31 -12.51
N ALA A 15 -2.45 11.62 -12.36
CA ALA A 15 -1.55 12.28 -11.40
C ALA A 15 -1.97 11.98 -9.95
N GLU A 16 -3.28 12.03 -9.66
CA GLU A 16 -3.82 11.70 -8.34
C GLU A 16 -3.53 10.25 -7.94
N SER A 17 -3.80 9.29 -8.83
CA SER A 17 -3.53 7.87 -8.57
C SER A 17 -2.05 7.62 -8.29
N SER A 18 -1.16 8.30 -9.02
CA SER A 18 0.29 8.20 -8.82
C SER A 18 0.73 8.80 -7.49
N ALA A 19 0.14 9.92 -7.08
CA ALA A 19 0.39 10.53 -5.78
C ALA A 19 -0.09 9.64 -4.61
N ILE A 20 -1.25 8.97 -4.77
CA ILE A 20 -1.77 8.01 -3.80
C ILE A 20 -0.80 6.82 -3.66
N LEU A 21 -0.38 6.22 -4.78
CA LEU A 21 0.57 5.11 -4.78
C LEU A 21 1.90 5.51 -4.14
N ALA A 22 2.44 6.68 -4.50
CA ALA A 22 3.67 7.20 -3.91
C ALA A 22 3.54 7.40 -2.38
N SER A 23 2.39 7.89 -1.91
CA SER A 23 2.10 8.07 -0.48
C SER A 23 2.02 6.74 0.28
N LEU A 24 1.40 5.71 -0.33
CA LEU A 24 1.35 4.36 0.25
C LEU A 24 2.73 3.72 0.34
N VAL A 25 3.54 3.84 -0.72
CA VAL A 25 4.92 3.36 -0.73
C VAL A 25 5.77 4.07 0.31
N ASN A 26 5.63 5.39 0.44
CA ASN A 26 6.36 6.16 1.45
C ASN A 26 5.96 5.73 2.88
N THR A 27 4.67 5.52 3.13
CA THR A 27 4.18 5.00 4.41
C THR A 27 4.76 3.62 4.72
N ALA A 28 4.78 2.70 3.75
CA ALA A 28 5.38 1.38 3.93
C ALA A 28 6.86 1.46 4.31
N LYS A 29 7.63 2.32 3.63
CA LYS A 29 9.04 2.57 3.94
C LYS A 29 9.25 3.16 5.32
N LEU A 30 8.40 4.10 5.75
CA LEU A 30 8.46 4.72 7.08
C LEU A 30 8.25 3.70 8.21
N HIS A 31 7.47 2.65 7.95
CA HIS A 31 7.22 1.55 8.89
C HIS A 31 8.19 0.37 8.75
N GLU A 32 9.27 0.54 7.96
CA GLU A 32 10.29 -0.47 7.68
C GLU A 32 9.70 -1.75 7.05
N LEU A 33 8.67 -1.58 6.22
CA LEU A 33 8.02 -2.68 5.49
C LEU A 33 8.58 -2.79 4.08
N ASP A 34 8.58 -4.02 3.56
CA ASP A 34 8.78 -4.23 2.12
C ASP A 34 7.58 -3.63 1.34
N PRO A 35 7.79 -2.57 0.54
CA PRO A 35 6.68 -1.87 -0.09
C PRO A 35 5.94 -2.73 -1.11
N GLN A 36 6.65 -3.64 -1.77
CA GLN A 36 6.08 -4.52 -2.79
C GLN A 36 5.17 -5.56 -2.15
N ALA A 37 5.60 -6.22 -1.06
CA ALA A 37 4.81 -7.19 -0.33
C ALA A 37 3.59 -6.55 0.34
N TYR A 38 3.74 -5.37 0.92
CA TYR A 38 2.63 -4.61 1.50
C TYR A 38 1.59 -4.25 0.43
N LEU A 39 2.02 -3.64 -0.68
CA LEU A 39 1.10 -3.19 -1.72
C LEU A 39 0.39 -4.38 -2.39
N ASN A 40 1.10 -5.48 -2.65
CA ASN A 40 0.51 -6.67 -3.25
C ASN A 40 -0.60 -7.27 -2.37
N ASP A 41 -0.35 -7.46 -1.08
CA ASP A 41 -1.35 -8.02 -0.17
C ASP A 41 -2.53 -7.08 0.05
N VAL A 42 -2.29 -5.76 0.18
CA VAL A 42 -3.36 -4.76 0.31
C VAL A 42 -4.25 -4.74 -0.93
N LEU A 43 -3.67 -4.68 -2.14
CA LEU A 43 -4.42 -4.70 -3.38
C LEU A 43 -5.19 -6.01 -3.58
N GLU A 44 -4.56 -7.16 -3.28
CA GLU A 44 -5.22 -8.46 -3.35
C GLU A 44 -6.44 -8.54 -2.42
N ARG A 45 -6.32 -8.05 -1.18
CA ARG A 45 -7.42 -8.04 -0.20
C ARG A 45 -8.59 -7.14 -0.61
N ILE A 46 -8.28 -6.00 -1.25
CA ILE A 46 -9.30 -5.08 -1.78
C ILE A 46 -10.00 -5.71 -2.98
N ILE A 47 -9.26 -6.21 -3.96
CA ILE A 47 -9.80 -6.77 -5.21
C ILE A 47 -10.59 -8.06 -4.94
N SER A 48 -10.10 -8.92 -4.05
CA SER A 48 -10.80 -10.16 -3.67
C SER A 48 -12.05 -9.92 -2.82
N GLY A 49 -12.27 -8.70 -2.32
CA GLY A 49 -13.38 -8.37 -1.42
C GLY A 49 -13.28 -9.07 -0.06
N ARG A 50 -12.09 -9.60 0.28
CA ARG A 50 -11.79 -10.22 1.58
C ARG A 50 -11.89 -9.20 2.70
N THR A 51 -11.43 -7.98 2.44
CA THR A 51 -11.56 -6.85 3.38
C THR A 51 -12.77 -6.01 3.02
N LYS A 52 -13.71 -5.87 3.95
CA LYS A 52 -14.88 -5.00 3.80
C LYS A 52 -14.51 -3.54 4.11
N SER A 53 -15.31 -2.58 3.64
CA SER A 53 -15.03 -1.15 3.83
C SER A 53 -14.83 -0.75 5.30
N HIS A 54 -15.52 -1.39 6.24
CA HIS A 54 -15.34 -1.14 7.68
C HIS A 54 -14.01 -1.68 8.24
N GLN A 55 -13.39 -2.65 7.57
CA GLN A 55 -12.15 -3.30 7.96
C GLN A 55 -10.92 -2.71 7.26
N LEU A 56 -11.06 -1.62 6.49
CA LEU A 56 -9.94 -0.98 5.80
C LEU A 56 -8.81 -0.55 6.75
N HIS A 57 -9.14 -0.28 8.02
CA HIS A 57 -8.16 0.05 9.04
C HIS A 57 -7.14 -1.10 9.27
N GLU A 58 -7.50 -2.35 9.01
CA GLU A 58 -6.58 -3.50 9.11
C GLU A 58 -5.49 -3.47 8.04
N LEU A 59 -5.74 -2.78 6.92
CA LEU A 59 -4.78 -2.64 5.81
C LEU A 59 -3.75 -1.54 6.07
N LEU A 60 -3.90 -0.74 7.12
CA LEU A 60 -2.92 0.29 7.48
C LEU A 60 -1.57 -0.37 7.80
N ALA A 61 -0.48 0.24 7.36
CA ALA A 61 0.88 -0.31 7.44
C ALA A 61 1.23 -0.89 8.82
N TRP A 62 0.90 -0.21 9.91
CA TRP A 62 1.18 -0.68 11.27
C TRP A 62 0.32 -1.88 11.69
N ASN A 63 -0.96 -1.92 11.32
CA ASN A 63 -1.85 -3.04 11.61
C ASN A 63 -1.49 -4.26 10.77
N TRP A 64 -1.14 -4.04 9.51
CA TRP A 64 -0.65 -5.07 8.62
C TRP A 64 0.66 -5.69 9.13
N LYS A 65 1.60 -4.86 9.61
CA LYS A 65 2.85 -5.31 10.25
C LYS A 65 2.55 -6.20 11.46
N ALA A 66 1.76 -5.69 12.39
CA ALA A 66 1.40 -6.41 13.62
C ALA A 66 0.67 -7.73 13.33
N ALA A 67 -0.21 -7.77 12.31
CA ALA A 67 -0.89 -8.98 11.90
C ALA A 67 0.09 -10.03 11.34
N ARG A 68 1.06 -9.62 10.53
CA ARG A 68 2.10 -10.53 10.02
C ARG A 68 3.02 -11.03 11.11
N GLU A 69 3.44 -10.16 12.03
CA GLU A 69 4.26 -10.55 13.18
C GLU A 69 3.52 -11.59 14.04
N ARG A 70 2.21 -11.41 14.25
CA ARG A 70 1.36 -12.41 14.94
C ARG A 70 1.32 -13.75 14.22
N VAL A 71 1.17 -13.75 12.90
CA VAL A 71 1.16 -14.99 12.10
C VAL A 71 2.50 -15.72 12.22
N VAL A 72 3.61 -14.99 12.14
CA VAL A 72 4.97 -15.55 12.30
C VAL A 72 5.14 -16.14 13.70
N GLN A 73 4.68 -15.45 14.75
CA GLN A 73 4.73 -15.95 16.12
C GLN A 73 3.86 -17.20 16.35
N ALA A 74 2.68 -17.29 15.72
CA ALA A 74 1.80 -18.44 15.86
C ALA A 74 2.28 -19.69 15.08
N ALA A 75 3.20 -19.51 14.12
CA ALA A 75 3.77 -20.59 13.33
C ALA A 75 5.11 -21.14 13.89
N ALA A 76 5.64 -20.52 14.95
CA ALA A 76 6.84 -20.95 15.68
C ALA A 76 6.47 -21.80 16.90
#